data_AF-A0A7H8N0T0-F1
#
_entry.id   AF-A0A7H8N0T0-F1
#
_cell.length_a   1.000
_cell.length_b   1.000
_cell.length_c   1.000
_cell.angle_alpha   90.00
_cell.angle_beta   90.00
_cell.angle_gamma   90.00
#
_symmetry.space_group_name_H-M   'P 1'
#
loop_
_entity.id
_entity.type
_entity.pdbx_description
1 polymer ?
#
loop_
_entity_poly.entity_id
_entity_poly.type
_entity_poly.pdbx_seq_one_letter_code
_entity_poly.pdbx_strand_id
1 'polypeptide(L)' 'MADVELATAEWVDWFNNQRLHTAIGDIPPHEHETNHYAQLQPQPAAGVNA' A
#
# COMPACT_ATOMS: atom_id res chain seq x y z
N MET A 1 27.07 5.97 8.93
CA MET A 1 26.24 5.61 7.75
C MET A 1 24.90 5.04 8.17
N ALA A 2 24.84 4.25 9.27
CA ALA A 2 23.59 3.73 9.83
C ALA A 2 22.52 4.79 10.16
N ASP A 3 22.89 5.99 10.61
CA ASP A 3 21.89 7.01 10.99
C ASP A 3 21.07 7.52 9.78
N VAL A 4 21.70 7.63 8.62
CA VAL A 4 21.02 8.07 7.39
C VAL A 4 20.11 6.97 6.86
N GLU A 5 20.55 5.72 6.95
CA GLU A 5 19.76 4.56 6.56
C GLU A 5 18.52 4.43 7.46
N LEU A 6 18.67 4.62 8.77
CA LEU A 6 17.57 4.61 9.72
C LEU A 6 16.58 5.75 9.44
N ALA A 7 17.07 6.99 9.30
CA ALA A 7 16.20 8.13 9.00
C ALA A 7 15.46 7.95 7.67
N THR A 8 16.08 7.30 6.69
CA THR A 8 15.44 6.97 5.40
C THR A 8 14.37 5.90 5.59
N ALA A 9 14.64 4.85 6.35
CA ALA A 9 13.65 3.80 6.64
C ALA A 9 12.44 4.36 7.40
N GLU A 10 12.66 5.22 8.39
CA GLU A 10 11.59 5.91 9.13
C GLU A 10 10.75 6.81 8.21
N TRP A 11 11.39 7.55 7.31
CA TRP A 11 10.68 8.38 6.35
C TRP A 11 9.82 7.55 5.38
N VAL A 12 10.37 6.44 4.87
CA VAL A 12 9.65 5.51 3.98
C VAL A 12 8.44 4.90 4.69
N ASP A 13 8.60 4.48 5.94
CA ASP A 13 7.48 3.94 6.73
C ASP A 13 6.37 4.98 6.90
N TRP A 14 6.72 6.18 7.37
CA TRP A 14 5.74 7.24 7.56
C TRP A 14 5.02 7.61 6.24
N PHE A 15 5.77 7.73 5.15
CA PHE A 15 5.20 8.08 3.85
C PHE A 15 4.20 7.02 3.36
N ASN A 16 4.55 5.74 3.46
CA ASN A 16 3.73 4.67 2.91
C ASN A 16 2.55 4.29 3.81
N ASN A 17 2.74 4.30 5.13
CA ASN A 17 1.79 3.73 6.07
C ASN A 17 0.99 4.78 6.88
N GLN A 18 1.41 6.03 6.93
CA GLN A 18 0.81 7.04 7.82
C GLN A 18 0.39 8.33 7.11
N ARG A 19 1.07 8.74 6.04
CA ARG A 19 0.79 10.00 5.34
C ARG A 19 -0.48 9.88 4.48
N LEU A 20 -1.51 10.63 4.84
CA LEU A 20 -2.73 10.75 4.01
C LEU A 20 -2.49 11.59 2.76
N HIS A 21 -3.09 11.19 1.64
CA HIS A 21 -2.86 11.83 0.35
C HIS A 21 -4.18 12.13 -0.38
N THR A 22 -4.53 13.42 -0.50
CA THR A 22 -5.81 13.91 -1.06
C THR A 22 -6.08 13.44 -2.48
N ALA A 23 -5.04 13.39 -3.33
CA ALA A 23 -5.14 12.93 -4.71
C ALA A 23 -5.63 11.48 -4.87
N ILE A 24 -5.48 10.64 -3.84
CA ILE A 24 -5.89 9.23 -3.84
C ILE A 24 -7.00 8.95 -2.82
N GLY A 25 -7.72 9.99 -2.38
CA GLY A 25 -8.89 9.85 -1.51
C GLY A 25 -8.58 9.89 -0.02
N ASP A 26 -7.51 10.59 0.38
CA ASP A 26 -7.15 10.80 1.79
C ASP A 26 -6.87 9.51 2.56
N ILE A 27 -6.26 8.53 1.88
CA ILE A 27 -5.75 7.28 2.48
C ILE A 27 -4.22 7.20 2.34
N PRO A 28 -3.54 6.35 3.14
CA PRO A 28 -2.12 6.06 2.96
C PRO A 28 -1.83 5.42 1.59
N PRO A 29 -0.66 5.69 0.99
CA PRO A 29 -0.27 5.12 -0.30
C PRO A 29 -0.36 3.58 -0.36
N HIS A 30 0.04 2.89 0.71
CA HIS A 30 0.01 1.42 0.74
C HIS A 30 -1.42 0.86 0.66
N GLU A 31 -2.40 1.52 1.28
CA GLU A 31 -3.80 1.12 1.18
C GLU A 31 -4.32 1.31 -0.24
N HIS A 32 -3.98 2.44 -0.88
CA HIS A 32 -4.35 2.68 -2.27
C HIS A 32 -3.77 1.64 -3.23
N GLU A 33 -2.48 1.32 -3.09
CA GLU A 33 -1.84 0.28 -3.91
C GLU A 33 -2.47 -1.10 -3.67
N THR A 34 -2.75 -1.45 -2.42
CA THR A 34 -3.43 -2.71 -2.06
C THR A 34 -4.78 -2.82 -2.75
N ASN A 35 -5.60 -1.76 -2.70
CA ASN A 35 -6.90 -1.71 -3.36
C ASN A 35 -6.77 -1.81 -4.88
N HIS A 36 -5.81 -1.10 -5.46
CA HIS A 36 -5.53 -1.13 -6.90
C HIS A 36 -5.13 -2.54 -7.36
N TYR A 37 -4.23 -3.22 -6.66
CA TYR A 37 -3.81 -4.58 -7.02
C TYR A 37 -4.91 -5.62 -6.77
N ALA A 38 -5.73 -5.46 -5.73
CA ALA A 38 -6.89 -6.31 -5.50
C ALA A 38 -7.90 -6.26 -6.67
N GLN A 39 -8.06 -5.10 -7.31
CA GLN A 39 -8.91 -4.92 -8.49
C GLN A 39 -8.27 -5.49 -9.78
N LEU A 40 -6.94 -5.51 -9.85
CA LEU A 40 -6.20 -6.03 -11.00
C LEU A 40 -5.98 -7.54 -10.95
N GLN A 41 -6.14 -8.18 -9.79
CA GLN A 41 -6.13 -9.63 -9.67
C GLN A 41 -7.38 -10.19 -10.37
N PRO A 42 -7.27 -11.06 -11.38
CA PRO A 42 -8.42 -11.78 -11.87
C PRO A 42 -8.97 -12.61 -10.70
N GLN A 43 -10.23 -12.36 -10.33
CA GLN A 43 -10.94 -13.16 -9.33
C GLN A 43 -10.69 -14.64 -9.65
N PRO A 44 -10.12 -15.46 -8.72
CA PRO A 44 -10.14 -16.90 -8.94
C PRO A 44 -11.62 -17.25 -9.13
N ALA A 45 -11.94 -17.82 -10.30
CA ALA A 45 -13.30 -18.12 -10.70
C ALA A 45 -14.01 -18.77 -9.51
N ALA A 46 -15.03 -18.10 -8.98
CA ALA A 46 -15.87 -18.67 -7.93
C ALA A 46 -16.54 -19.91 -8.54
N GLY A 47 -15.96 -21.07 -8.29
CA GLY A 47 -16.43 -22.31 -8.85
C GLY A 47 -15.43 -23.42 -8.61
N VAL A 48 -15.59 -24.15 -7.50
CA VAL A 48 -16.14 -25.51 -7.59
C VAL A 48 -16.91 -25.78 -6.29
N ASN A 49 -18.24 -25.86 -6.37
CA ASN A 49 -19.02 -26.58 -5.37
C ASN A 49 -18.67 -28.07 -5.54
N ALA A 50 -18.26 -28.72 -4.46
CA ALA A 50 -18.18 -30.18 -4.35
C ALA A 50 -19.17 -30.65 -3.29
#